data_AF-A0A1W9HI00-F1
#
_entry.id   AF-A0A1W9HI00-F1
#
_cell.length_a   1.000
_cell.length_b   1.000
_cell.length_c   1.000
_cell.angle_alpha   90.00
_cell.angle_beta   90.00
_cell.angle_gamma   90.00
#
_symmetry.space_group_name_H-M   'P 1'
#
loop_
_entity.id
_entity.type
_entity.pdbx_description
1 polymer ?
#
loop_
_entity_poly.entity_id
_entity_poly.type
_entity_poly.pdbx_seq_one_letter_code
_entity_poly.pdbx_strand_id
1 'polypeptide(L)'
;MKLKFIPQNVEVEVTSDKSVLQIAQENNIHIKSVCKGVPSCAECRVHVAEGEHNLAPPSSTEMSLIGTGYFIDRRRLSCQMHCFGDVTVDLKEQVEKSDKVQGTKRPSGVAKNEYDPKESRAVMGNIIHEEAQNKADQAEKKANRRLFEEEKQRLLKMLRDQRKEREDAKKTRKPSSEDSN
;
A
#
# COMPACT_ATOMS: atom_id res chain seq x y z
N MET A 1 -17.13 28.35 2.10
CA MET A 1 -15.92 27.50 2.26
C MET A 1 -16.28 26.10 1.80
N LYS A 2 -15.39 25.51 1.00
CA LYS A 2 -15.58 24.23 0.33
C LYS A 2 -14.56 23.22 0.85
N LEU A 3 -15.04 22.04 1.20
CA LEU A 3 -14.21 20.92 1.61
C LEU A 3 -14.27 19.85 0.53
N LYS A 4 -13.10 19.50 -0.02
CA LYS A 4 -12.97 18.46 -1.03
C LYS A 4 -12.34 17.21 -0.45
N PHE A 5 -12.96 16.05 -0.70
CA PHE A 5 -12.45 14.75 -0.28
C PHE A 5 -11.90 13.98 -1.48
N ILE A 6 -10.63 13.58 -1.41
CA ILE A 6 -9.94 12.72 -2.38
C ILE A 6 -9.76 11.34 -1.74
N PRO A 7 -9.94 10.20 -2.43
CA PRO A 7 -10.15 9.99 -3.88
C PRO A 7 -11.61 10.09 -4.37
N GLN A 8 -12.57 10.32 -3.48
CA GLN A 8 -14.00 10.26 -3.82
C GLN A 8 -14.50 11.47 -4.63
N ASN A 9 -13.70 12.52 -4.75
CA ASN A 9 -14.01 13.78 -5.45
C ASN A 9 -15.35 14.40 -5.02
N VAL A 10 -15.70 14.24 -3.75
CA VAL A 10 -16.90 14.85 -3.15
C VAL A 10 -16.53 16.24 -2.65
N GLU A 11 -17.27 17.24 -3.11
CA GLU A 11 -17.15 18.62 -2.67
C GLU A 11 -18.37 18.99 -1.83
N VAL A 12 -18.11 19.50 -0.62
CA VAL A 12 -19.15 19.80 0.36
C VAL A 12 -19.00 21.24 0.82
N GLU A 13 -20.13 21.95 0.90
CA GLU A 13 -20.17 23.26 1.56
C GLU A 13 -20.19 23.08 3.07
N VAL A 14 -19.26 23.75 3.74
CA VAL A 14 -19.01 23.55 5.17
C VAL A 14 -19.18 24.84 5.97
N THR A 15 -19.45 24.70 7.26
CA THR A 15 -19.44 25.80 8.24
C THR A 15 -18.35 25.55 9.29
N SER A 16 -17.88 26.62 9.95
CA SER A 16 -16.82 26.53 10.97
C SER A 16 -17.23 25.81 12.25
N ASP A 17 -18.53 25.59 12.45
CA ASP A 17 -19.09 25.03 13.69
C ASP A 17 -18.94 23.51 13.78
N LYS A 18 -18.71 22.85 12.63
CA LYS A 18 -18.60 21.39 12.54
C LYS A 18 -17.16 20.96 12.31
N SER A 19 -16.80 19.84 12.94
CA SER A 19 -15.53 19.17 12.65
C SER A 19 -15.58 18.45 11.30
N VAL A 20 -14.42 18.25 10.68
CA VAL A 20 -14.32 17.53 9.41
C VAL A 20 -14.83 16.09 9.51
N LEU A 21 -14.68 15.43 10.67
CA LEU A 21 -15.26 14.11 10.91
C LEU A 21 -16.79 14.12 10.81
N GLN A 22 -17.46 15.10 11.42
CA GLN A 22 -18.92 15.21 11.39
C GLN A 22 -19.41 15.48 9.96
N ILE A 23 -18.75 16.40 9.25
CA ILE A 23 -19.06 16.70 7.86
C ILE A 23 -18.91 15.46 6.99
N ALA A 24 -17.83 14.69 7.17
CA ALA A 24 -17.63 13.44 6.44
C ALA A 24 -18.76 12.43 6.73
N GLN A 25 -19.16 12.27 7.99
CA GLN A 25 -20.25 11.37 8.38
C GLN A 25 -21.60 11.79 7.77
N GLU A 26 -21.93 13.08 7.75
CA GLU A 26 -23.15 13.62 7.12
C GLU A 26 -23.19 13.37 5.61
N ASN A 27 -22.03 13.33 4.95
CA ASN A 27 -21.90 13.09 3.51
C ASN A 27 -21.64 11.62 3.15
N ASN A 28 -21.87 10.69 4.08
CA ASN A 28 -21.65 9.24 3.92
C ASN A 28 -20.19 8.86 3.57
N ILE A 29 -19.23 9.70 3.96
CA ILE A 29 -17.80 9.44 3.80
C ILE A 29 -17.30 8.71 5.03
N HIS A 30 -16.86 7.47 4.82
CA HIS A 30 -16.39 6.63 5.91
C HIS A 30 -14.97 7.01 6.35
N ILE A 31 -14.89 7.62 7.54
CA ILE A 31 -13.64 7.81 8.28
C ILE A 31 -13.71 6.95 9.54
N LYS A 32 -12.69 6.14 9.77
CA LYS A 32 -12.66 5.27 10.95
C LYS A 32 -12.52 6.11 12.21
N SER A 33 -13.48 5.99 13.11
CA SER A 33 -13.44 6.64 14.42
C SER A 33 -13.98 5.70 15.50
N VAL A 34 -13.20 5.48 16.56
CA VAL A 34 -13.61 4.67 17.72
C VAL A 34 -14.10 5.56 18.85
N CYS A 35 -13.39 6.68 19.07
CA CYS A 35 -13.62 7.63 20.14
C CYS A 35 -14.66 8.72 19.82
N LYS A 36 -15.31 8.66 18.63
CA LYS A 36 -16.38 9.57 18.19
C LYS A 36 -16.09 11.08 18.38
N GLY A 37 -14.83 11.47 18.27
CA GLY A 37 -14.41 12.86 18.37
C GLY A 37 -13.79 13.31 19.70
N VAL A 38 -13.63 12.39 20.65
CA VAL A 38 -12.76 12.62 21.81
C VAL A 38 -11.30 12.41 21.38
N PRO A 39 -10.33 13.29 21.73
CA PRO A 39 -8.92 13.10 21.38
C PRO A 39 -8.25 12.04 22.27
N SER A 40 -8.78 10.82 22.26
CA SER A 40 -8.23 9.65 22.93
C SER A 40 -7.74 8.59 21.94
N CYS A 41 -8.18 8.66 20.69
CA CYS A 41 -7.79 7.73 19.64
C CYS A 41 -7.21 8.43 18.42
N ALA A 42 -6.23 7.81 17.76
CA ALA A 42 -5.59 8.31 16.54
C ALA A 42 -6.09 7.59 15.28
N GLU A 43 -7.28 7.00 15.26
CA GLU A 43 -7.76 6.27 14.06
C GLU A 43 -8.27 7.21 12.97
N CYS A 44 -8.78 8.38 13.35
CA CYS A 44 -9.32 9.40 12.44
C CYS A 44 -8.24 10.29 11.79
N ARG A 45 -7.02 9.76 11.64
CA ARG A 45 -5.91 10.44 10.96
C ARG A 45 -6.23 10.61 9.48
N VAL A 46 -6.08 11.84 9.00
CA VAL A 46 -6.26 12.22 7.59
C VAL A 46 -5.08 13.05 7.12
N HIS A 47 -4.80 13.02 5.82
CA HIS A 47 -3.76 13.83 5.21
C HIS A 47 -4.40 15.09 4.62
N VAL A 48 -3.83 16.26 4.92
CA VAL A 48 -4.27 17.51 4.29
C VAL A 48 -3.43 17.73 3.05
N ALA A 49 -4.06 17.70 1.87
CA ALA A 49 -3.37 17.88 0.61
C ALA A 49 -3.16 19.37 0.29
N GLU A 50 -4.19 20.19 0.54
CA GLU A 50 -4.19 21.62 0.25
C GLU A 50 -5.03 22.37 1.31
N GLY A 51 -4.72 23.65 1.52
CA GLY A 51 -5.53 24.52 2.40
C GLY A 51 -5.14 24.49 3.87
N GLU A 52 -3.91 24.11 4.22
CA GLU A 52 -3.46 24.08 5.62
C GLU A 52 -3.50 25.42 6.35
N HIS A 53 -3.31 26.52 5.62
CA HIS A 53 -3.41 27.87 6.17
C HIS A 53 -4.85 28.23 6.57
N ASN A 54 -5.84 27.51 6.04
CA ASN A 54 -7.26 27.68 6.36
C ASN A 54 -7.73 26.80 7.53
N LEU A 55 -6.81 26.10 8.19
CA LEU A 55 -7.09 25.22 9.31
C LEU A 55 -6.61 25.82 10.62
N ALA A 56 -7.32 25.51 11.70
CA ALA A 56 -6.80 25.79 13.04
C ALA A 56 -5.46 25.06 13.26
N PRO A 57 -4.51 25.67 13.99
CA PRO A 57 -3.29 24.99 14.42
C PRO A 57 -3.63 23.72 15.24
N PRO A 58 -2.79 22.68 15.18
CA PRO A 58 -3.02 21.46 15.94
C PRO A 58 -2.98 21.72 17.44
N SER A 59 -3.91 21.10 18.17
CA SER A 59 -3.93 21.13 19.64
C SER A 59 -2.74 20.35 20.22
N SER A 60 -2.32 20.68 21.45
CA SER A 60 -1.26 19.93 22.16
C SER A 60 -1.59 18.44 22.34
N THR A 61 -2.87 18.12 22.56
CA THR A 61 -3.35 16.73 22.66
C THR A 61 -3.26 16.02 21.32
N GLU A 62 -3.62 16.71 20.23
CA GLU A 62 -3.50 16.19 18.86
C GLU A 62 -2.04 15.92 18.50
N MET A 63 -1.15 16.87 18.83
CA MET A 63 0.29 16.74 18.61
C MET A 63 0.88 15.55 19.37
N SER A 64 0.46 15.32 20.61
CA SER A 64 0.91 14.17 21.42
C SER A 64 0.50 12.83 20.81
N LEU A 65 -0.67 12.74 20.14
CA LEU A 65 -1.19 11.52 19.51
C LEU A 65 -0.55 11.23 18.14
N ILE A 66 -0.33 12.27 17.33
CA ILE A 66 0.24 12.12 15.98
C ILE A 66 1.77 12.07 16.04
N GLY A 67 2.38 12.80 16.96
CA GLY A 67 3.83 12.97 17.09
C GLY A 67 4.44 13.55 15.81
N THR A 68 5.56 12.97 15.38
CA THR A 68 6.33 13.42 14.20
C THR A 68 5.53 13.32 12.88
N GLY A 69 4.44 12.57 12.85
CA GLY A 69 3.60 12.40 11.66
C GLY A 69 2.99 13.71 11.14
N TYR A 70 2.84 14.72 12.00
CA TYR A 70 2.40 16.07 11.59
C TYR A 70 3.46 16.78 10.75
N PHE A 71 4.75 16.62 11.07
CA PHE A 71 5.83 17.34 10.37
C PHE A 71 6.23 16.67 9.05
N ILE A 72 6.07 15.35 8.94
CA ILE A 72 6.46 14.59 7.74
C ILE A 72 5.35 14.65 6.70
N ASP A 73 4.17 14.17 7.09
CA ASP A 73 3.05 13.94 6.18
C ASP A 73 1.92 14.94 6.42
N ARG A 74 2.09 15.96 7.29
CA ARG A 74 1.03 16.94 7.57
C ARG A 74 -0.30 16.31 7.98
N ARG A 75 -0.21 15.19 8.70
CA ARG A 75 -1.37 14.44 9.18
C ARG A 75 -2.08 15.20 10.29
N ARG A 76 -3.41 15.20 10.23
CA ARG A 76 -4.30 15.82 11.22
C ARG A 76 -5.36 14.82 11.68
N LEU A 77 -5.92 15.05 12.86
CA LEU A 77 -7.11 14.31 13.32
C LEU A 77 -8.35 15.01 12.77
N SER A 78 -9.12 14.33 11.91
CA SER A 78 -10.31 14.92 11.29
C SER A 78 -11.38 15.34 12.31
N CYS A 79 -11.36 14.77 13.52
CA CYS A 79 -12.29 15.15 14.58
C CYS A 79 -11.97 16.45 15.30
N GLN A 80 -10.71 16.87 15.34
CA GLN A 80 -10.29 18.13 15.98
C GLN A 80 -10.11 19.26 14.96
N MET A 81 -10.07 18.90 13.68
CA MET A 81 -9.89 19.82 12.59
C MET A 81 -11.18 20.59 12.27
N HIS A 82 -11.06 21.92 12.31
CA HIS A 82 -12.09 22.86 11.89
C HIS A 82 -11.57 23.65 10.69
N CYS A 83 -12.41 23.81 9.68
CA CYS A 83 -12.09 24.54 8.46
C CYS A 83 -12.58 25.99 8.57
N PHE A 84 -11.77 26.94 8.12
CA PHE A 84 -12.13 28.36 8.01
C PHE A 84 -12.10 28.88 6.57
N GLY A 85 -11.79 28.00 5.62
CA GLY A 85 -11.65 28.30 4.20
C GLY A 85 -11.70 27.03 3.36
N ASP A 86 -11.26 27.12 2.11
CA ASP A 86 -11.28 25.99 1.19
C ASP A 86 -10.12 25.03 1.49
N VAL A 87 -10.43 23.74 1.60
CA VAL A 87 -9.47 22.70 2.04
C VAL A 87 -9.68 21.42 1.24
N THR A 88 -8.58 20.77 0.88
CA THR A 88 -8.57 19.47 0.22
C THR A 88 -7.98 18.42 1.15
N VAL A 89 -8.73 17.36 1.45
CA VAL A 89 -8.33 16.28 2.35
C VAL A 89 -8.19 14.97 1.58
N ASP A 90 -7.07 14.29 1.75
CA ASP A 90 -6.81 12.97 1.20
C ASP A 90 -7.15 11.86 2.23
N LEU A 91 -8.05 10.97 1.82
CA LEU A 91 -8.58 9.85 2.59
C LEU A 91 -8.08 8.49 2.08
N LYS A 92 -7.09 8.42 1.18
CA LYS A 92 -6.56 7.14 0.66
C LYS A 92 -6.26 6.11 1.77
N GLU A 93 -5.58 6.54 2.83
CA GLU A 93 -5.25 5.65 3.96
C GLU A 93 -6.50 5.07 4.64
N GLN A 94 -7.59 5.83 4.73
CA GLN A 94 -8.84 5.39 5.33
C GLN A 94 -9.56 4.38 4.43
N VAL A 95 -9.58 4.64 3.12
CA VAL A 95 -10.19 3.73 2.12
C VAL A 95 -9.45 2.39 2.06
N GLU A 96 -8.11 2.42 2.01
CA GLU A 96 -7.31 1.19 2.02
C GLU A 96 -7.53 0.34 3.28
N LYS A 97 -7.76 0.99 4.42
CA LYS A 97 -8.08 0.32 5.69
C LYS A 97 -9.49 -0.26 5.68
N SER A 98 -10.48 0.43 5.11
CA SER A 98 -11.84 -0.10 5.02
C SER A 98 -11.92 -1.34 4.13
N ASP A 99 -11.22 -1.35 3.01
CA ASP A 99 -11.25 -2.45 2.05
C ASP A 99 -10.67 -3.73 2.64
N LYS A 100 -9.56 -3.62 3.39
CA LYS A 100 -8.92 -4.75 4.08
C LYS A 100 -9.83 -5.37 5.14
N VAL A 101 -10.64 -4.56 5.83
CA VAL A 101 -11.58 -5.04 6.85
C VAL A 101 -12.78 -5.74 6.22
N GLN A 102 -13.24 -5.33 5.04
CA GLN A 102 -14.33 -6.01 4.34
C GLN A 102 -13.88 -7.36 3.76
N GLY A 103 -12.63 -7.48 3.29
CA GLY A 103 -12.09 -8.73 2.75
C GLY A 103 -11.78 -9.83 3.78
N THR A 104 -11.74 -9.52 5.08
CA THR A 104 -11.33 -10.46 6.15
C THR A 104 -12.43 -10.84 7.13
N LYS A 105 -13.67 -10.37 6.94
CA LYS A 105 -14.82 -10.89 7.71
C LYS A 105 -15.16 -12.31 7.24
N ARG A 106 -14.36 -13.30 7.67
CA ARG A 106 -14.90 -14.64 7.91
C ARG A 106 -16.04 -14.45 8.90
N PRO A 107 -17.29 -14.78 8.56
CA PRO A 107 -18.38 -14.67 9.50
C PRO A 107 -18.04 -15.54 10.71
N SER A 108 -17.90 -14.91 11.87
CA SER A 108 -17.79 -15.63 13.14
C SER A 108 -19.10 -16.41 13.31
N GLY A 109 -19.10 -17.69 12.95
CA GLY A 109 -20.22 -18.60 13.20
C GLY A 109 -21.14 -18.97 12.03
N VAL A 110 -20.70 -18.92 10.77
CA VAL A 110 -21.43 -19.62 9.68
C VAL A 110 -20.57 -20.73 9.12
N ALA A 111 -20.92 -21.96 9.48
CA ALA A 111 -20.39 -23.18 8.88
C ALA A 111 -20.71 -23.18 7.38
N LYS A 112 -19.73 -22.85 6.54
CA LYS A 112 -19.73 -23.32 5.16
C LYS A 112 -19.11 -24.71 5.15
N ASN A 113 -19.97 -25.72 5.07
CA ASN A 113 -19.62 -27.04 4.57
C ASN A 113 -19.21 -26.88 3.11
N GLU A 114 -17.91 -26.69 2.86
CA GLU A 114 -17.16 -27.15 1.69
C GLU A 114 -15.72 -26.66 1.89
N TYR A 115 -15.03 -27.36 2.79
CA TYR A 115 -13.60 -27.24 2.93
C TYR A 115 -12.97 -28.06 1.80
N ASP A 116 -12.44 -27.39 0.77
CA ASP A 116 -11.60 -28.03 -0.23
C ASP A 116 -10.16 -28.14 0.34
N PRO A 117 -9.68 -29.35 0.68
CA PRO A 117 -8.40 -29.53 1.38
C PRO A 117 -7.17 -29.07 0.59
N LYS A 118 -7.33 -28.72 -0.70
CA LYS A 118 -6.24 -28.32 -1.59
C LYS A 118 -5.79 -26.87 -1.44
N GLU A 119 -6.63 -25.97 -0.89
CA GLU A 119 -6.28 -24.55 -0.77
C GLU A 119 -5.78 -24.14 0.62
N SER A 120 -6.01 -24.98 1.64
CA SER A 120 -5.57 -24.68 2.99
C SER A 120 -4.15 -25.20 3.24
N ARG A 121 -3.17 -24.30 3.14
CA ARG A 121 -1.76 -24.58 3.49
C ARG A 121 -1.49 -24.48 4.99
N ALA A 122 -2.45 -24.89 5.82
CA ALA A 122 -2.29 -25.01 7.26
C ALA A 122 -2.02 -26.48 7.57
N VAL A 123 -0.86 -26.78 8.14
CA VAL A 123 -0.48 -28.14 8.55
C VAL A 123 -1.34 -28.50 9.76
N MET A 124 -2.48 -29.14 9.50
CA MET A 124 -3.32 -29.74 10.53
C MET A 124 -3.17 -31.26 10.39
N GLY A 125 -2.09 -31.81 10.92
CA GLY A 125 -1.81 -33.25 10.88
C GLY A 125 -0.87 -33.68 11.99
N ASN A 126 -1.18 -34.81 12.62
CA ASN A 126 -0.34 -35.45 13.63
C ASN A 126 0.94 -36.03 12.99
N ILE A 127 2.07 -35.84 13.68
CA ILE A 127 3.49 -36.00 13.32
C ILE A 127 3.91 -37.27 12.52
N ILE A 128 3.07 -38.30 12.41
CA ILE A 128 3.50 -39.63 11.95
C ILE A 128 3.52 -39.77 10.41
N HIS A 129 2.79 -38.94 9.66
CA HIS A 129 2.82 -38.96 8.18
C HIS A 129 3.75 -37.89 7.55
N GLU A 130 4.41 -37.07 8.34
CA GLU A 130 5.17 -35.89 7.88
C GLU A 130 6.49 -36.22 7.13
N GLU A 131 7.12 -37.37 7.38
CA GLU A 131 8.47 -37.61 6.85
C GLU A 131 8.53 -37.91 5.35
N ALA A 132 7.49 -38.54 4.79
CA ALA A 132 7.49 -38.93 3.38
C ALA A 132 7.11 -37.76 2.46
N GLN A 133 6.09 -36.99 2.83
CA GLN A 133 5.62 -35.84 2.03
C GLN A 133 6.62 -34.68 2.08
N ASN A 134 7.24 -34.41 3.23
CA ASN A 134 8.27 -33.37 3.33
C ASN A 134 9.52 -33.68 2.50
N LYS A 135 9.89 -34.96 2.35
CA LYS A 135 11.03 -35.36 1.50
C LYS A 135 10.73 -35.18 0.02
N ALA A 136 9.51 -35.50 -0.43
CA ALA A 136 9.09 -35.29 -1.82
C ALA A 136 9.03 -33.80 -2.19
N ASP A 137 8.40 -32.98 -1.34
CA ASP A 137 8.28 -31.53 -1.54
C ASP A 137 9.66 -30.83 -1.52
N GLN A 138 10.58 -31.30 -0.67
CA GLN A 138 11.95 -30.78 -0.66
C GLN A 138 12.74 -31.18 -1.91
N ALA A 139 12.54 -32.40 -2.42
CA ALA A 139 13.18 -32.87 -3.64
C ALA A 139 12.71 -32.08 -4.88
N GLU A 140 11.41 -31.86 -5.03
CA GLU A 140 10.84 -31.07 -6.13
C GLU A 140 11.32 -29.61 -6.10
N LYS A 141 11.33 -28.97 -4.93
CA LYS A 141 11.87 -27.59 -4.79
C LYS A 141 13.35 -27.52 -5.16
N LYS A 142 14.13 -28.54 -4.84
CA LYS A 142 15.56 -28.60 -5.20
C LYS A 142 15.76 -28.84 -6.70
N ALA A 143 14.92 -29.64 -7.34
CA ALA A 143 14.94 -29.86 -8.77
C ALA A 143 14.57 -28.58 -9.55
N ASN A 144 13.49 -27.91 -9.17
CA ASN A 144 13.07 -26.65 -9.78
C ASN A 144 14.10 -25.54 -9.63
N ARG A 145 14.78 -25.46 -8.46
CA ARG A 145 15.87 -24.49 -8.25
C ARG A 145 17.05 -24.75 -9.19
N ARG A 146 17.42 -26.01 -9.41
CA ARG A 146 18.52 -26.38 -10.31
C ARG A 146 18.19 -26.06 -11.77
N LEU A 147 16.98 -26.39 -12.23
CA LEU A 147 16.53 -26.06 -13.58
C LEU A 147 16.55 -24.55 -13.83
N PHE A 148 16.05 -23.76 -12.87
CA PHE A 148 16.09 -22.30 -12.95
C PHE A 148 17.52 -21.74 -13.01
N GLU A 149 18.45 -22.35 -12.27
CA GLU A 149 19.84 -21.92 -12.23
C GLU A 149 20.60 -22.27 -13.53
N GLU A 150 20.32 -23.43 -14.13
CA GLU A 150 20.84 -23.82 -15.45
C GLU A 150 20.32 -22.93 -16.57
N GLU A 151 19.02 -22.62 -16.56
CA GLU A 151 18.39 -21.74 -17.55
C GLU A 151 18.95 -20.31 -17.45
N LYS A 152 19.10 -19.79 -16.22
CA LYS A 152 19.76 -18.51 -15.95
C LYS A 152 21.19 -18.48 -16.50
N GLN A 153 21.97 -19.55 -16.31
CA GLN A 153 23.33 -19.63 -16.83
C GLN A 153 23.38 -19.63 -18.37
N ARG A 154 22.48 -20.34 -19.03
CA ARG A 154 22.36 -20.34 -20.51
C ARG A 154 22.04 -18.95 -21.04
N LEU A 155 21.09 -18.26 -20.42
CA LEU A 155 20.64 -16.94 -20.82
C LEU A 155 21.74 -15.88 -20.62
N LEU A 156 22.49 -15.98 -19.51
CA LEU A 156 23.68 -15.16 -19.26
C LEU A 156 24.78 -15.39 -20.31
N LYS A 157 24.99 -16.63 -20.74
CA LYS A 157 25.97 -16.95 -21.79
C LYS A 157 25.56 -16.33 -23.14
N MET A 158 24.31 -16.50 -23.54
CA MET A 158 23.76 -15.87 -24.77
C MET A 158 23.92 -14.35 -24.75
N LEU A 159 23.64 -13.70 -23.62
CA LEU A 159 23.80 -12.25 -23.49
C LEU A 159 25.27 -11.81 -23.59
N ARG A 160 26.22 -12.61 -23.07
CA ARG A 160 27.66 -12.32 -23.24
C ARG A 160 28.09 -12.48 -24.70
N ASP A 161 27.64 -13.53 -25.36
CA ASP A 161 27.97 -13.80 -26.77
C ASP A 161 27.42 -12.67 -27.66
N GLN A 162 26.17 -12.23 -27.46
CA GLN A 162 25.60 -11.07 -28.17
C GLN A 162 26.37 -9.76 -27.91
N ARG A 163 26.85 -9.55 -26.67
CA ARG A 163 27.69 -8.36 -26.37
C ARG A 163 29.01 -8.43 -27.11
N LYS A 164 29.65 -9.60 -27.14
CA LYS A 164 30.90 -9.81 -27.86
C LYS A 164 30.74 -9.61 -29.36
N GLU A 165 29.69 -10.16 -29.97
CA GLU A 165 29.37 -9.92 -31.38
C GLU A 165 29.13 -8.44 -31.69
N ARG A 166 28.45 -7.71 -30.79
CA ARG A 166 28.26 -6.25 -30.92
C ARG A 166 29.58 -5.48 -30.80
N GLU A 167 30.50 -5.91 -29.95
CA GLU A 167 31.84 -5.31 -29.83
C GLU A 167 32.71 -5.62 -31.06
N ASP A 168 32.70 -6.86 -31.54
CA ASP A 168 33.42 -7.28 -32.75
C ASP A 168 32.88 -6.55 -33.99
N ALA A 169 31.56 -6.38 -34.11
CA ALA A 169 30.92 -5.58 -35.16
C ALA A 169 31.25 -4.07 -35.08
N LYS A 170 31.52 -3.54 -33.88
CA LYS A 170 32.03 -2.17 -33.73
C LYS A 170 33.50 -2.07 -34.15
N LYS A 171 34.29 -3.12 -33.91
CA LYS A 171 35.73 -3.15 -34.24
C LYS A 171 35.99 -3.30 -35.74
N THR A 172 35.14 -4.02 -36.46
CA THR A 172 35.18 -4.14 -37.93
C THR A 172 34.64 -2.90 -38.66
N ARG A 173 33.89 -2.03 -37.99
CA ARG A 173 33.42 -0.72 -38.51
C ARG A 173 34.41 0.43 -38.30
N LYS A 174 35.69 0.18 -38.01
CA LYS A 174 36.75 1.20 -38.04
C LYS A 174 37.31 1.28 -39.48
N PRO A 175 36.94 2.28 -40.31
CA PRO A 175 37.54 2.43 -41.63
C PRO A 175 39.00 2.87 -41.49
N SER A 176 39.89 2.07 -42.11
CA SER A 176 41.23 2.46 -42.53
C SER A 176 41.16 3.16 -43.89
N SER A 177 41.51 4.44 -43.92
CA SER A 177 42.00 5.26 -45.06
C SER A 177 42.14 6.68 -44.48
N GLU A 178 43.31 7.25 -44.21
CA GLU A 178 44.43 7.49 -45.14
C GLU A 178 43.91 7.94 -46.50
N ASP A 179 43.62 9.24 -46.60
CA ASP A 179 43.65 9.97 -47.86
C ASP A 179 44.12 11.41 -47.59
N SER A 180 45.36 11.65 -48.04
CA SER A 180 45.80 12.84 -48.78
C SER A 180 45.66 14.23 -48.14
N ASN A 181 46.78 14.76 -47.63
CA ASN A 181 47.24 16.12 -47.92
C ASN A 181 48.76 16.22 -47.77
#